data_AF-A0A520N3M7-F1
#
_entry.id   AF-A0A520N3M7-F1
#
_cell.length_a   1.000
_cell.length_b   1.000
_cell.length_c   1.000
_cell.angle_alpha   90.00
_cell.angle_beta   90.00
_cell.angle_gamma   90.00
#
_symmetry.space_group_name_H-M   'P 1'
#
loop_
_entity.id
_entity.type
_entity.pdbx_description
1 polymer ?
#
loop_
_entity_poly.entity_id
_entity_poly.type
_entity_poly.pdbx_seq_one_letter_code
_entity_poly.pdbx_strand_id
1 'polypeptide(L)'
;VAGLPGLFVYKLVNTADSMIGYRNARHFAFGCAAARLDDALNIVPARLTALLICGAAALRGRGIAALRAMIRDGRHHASPNAGWPEAAMAGALDVWLAGPRRYGNRVRQARTFNEGGAEADGGAILRALRRLIAAQILFAMLMLSLALGF
;
A
#
# COMPACT_ATOMS: atom_id res chain seq x y z
N VAL A 1 16.75 9.88 -13.31
CA VAL A 1 18.09 9.49 -12.83
C VAL A 1 18.44 8.03 -13.17
N ALA A 2 17.52 7.04 -13.16
CA ALA A 2 17.87 5.67 -13.59
C ALA A 2 17.06 5.07 -14.75
N GLY A 3 15.94 5.70 -15.20
CA GLY A 3 15.21 5.31 -16.41
C GLY A 3 14.84 3.81 -16.50
N LEU A 4 14.96 3.24 -17.69
CA LEU A 4 14.77 1.80 -17.93
C LEU A 4 15.69 0.91 -17.09
N PRO A 5 17.00 1.19 -16.95
CA PRO A 5 17.89 0.42 -16.05
C PRO A 5 17.39 0.34 -14.61
N GLY A 6 16.90 1.46 -14.05
CA GLY A 6 16.32 1.47 -12.71
C GLY A 6 15.07 0.60 -12.57
N LEU A 7 14.23 0.57 -13.62
CA LEU A 7 13.05 -0.29 -13.68
C LEU A 7 13.44 -1.78 -13.67
N PHE A 8 14.49 -2.16 -14.41
CA PHE A 8 15.01 -3.52 -14.40
C PHE A 8 15.52 -3.92 -13.02
N VAL A 9 16.31 -3.06 -12.36
CA VAL A 9 16.80 -3.31 -11.00
C VAL A 9 15.64 -3.47 -10.03
N TYR A 10 14.65 -2.58 -10.06
CA TYR A 10 13.46 -2.70 -9.21
C TYR A 10 12.73 -4.03 -9.43
N LYS A 11 12.50 -4.41 -10.70
CA LYS A 11 11.79 -5.65 -11.02
C LYS A 11 12.57 -6.89 -10.61
N LEU A 12 13.90 -6.88 -10.75
CA LEU A 12 14.78 -7.94 -10.28
C LEU A 12 14.70 -8.09 -8.75
N VAL A 13 14.74 -6.99 -7.99
CA VAL A 13 14.62 -7.02 -6.53
C VAL A 13 13.25 -7.58 -6.11
N ASN A 14 12.17 -7.10 -6.72
CA ASN A 14 10.81 -7.58 -6.42
C ASN A 14 10.63 -9.07 -6.76
N THR A 15 11.29 -9.54 -7.82
CA THR A 15 11.30 -10.94 -8.23
C THR A 15 12.12 -11.80 -7.26
N ALA A 16 13.28 -11.30 -6.82
CA ALA A 16 14.09 -11.95 -5.80
C ALA A 16 13.36 -12.08 -4.46
N ASP A 17 12.61 -11.06 -4.03
CA ASP A 17 11.77 -11.14 -2.82
C ASP A 17 10.69 -12.23 -2.96
N SER A 18 10.00 -12.28 -4.10
CA SER A 18 8.95 -13.28 -4.34
C SER A 18 9.47 -14.72 -4.52
N MET A 19 10.66 -14.90 -5.11
CA MET A 19 11.24 -16.23 -5.39
C MET A 19 12.08 -16.79 -4.23
N ILE A 20 12.78 -15.93 -3.50
CA ILE A 20 13.75 -16.32 -2.46
C ILE A 20 13.19 -16.03 -1.05
N GLY A 21 12.11 -15.24 -0.93
CA GLY A 21 11.45 -14.90 0.32
C GLY A 21 10.74 -16.06 1.03
N TYR A 22 10.60 -17.22 0.39
CA TYR A 22 10.17 -18.44 1.10
C TYR A 22 11.28 -18.93 2.03
N ARG A 23 10.98 -18.87 3.33
CA ARG A 23 11.81 -19.32 4.47
C ARG A 23 12.24 -20.79 4.34
N ASN A 24 13.19 -21.08 3.48
CA ASN A 24 14.02 -22.28 3.55
C ASN A 24 15.25 -21.97 4.39
N ALA A 25 15.60 -22.84 5.33
CA ALA A 25 16.75 -22.68 6.24
C ALA A 25 18.06 -22.35 5.51
N ARG A 26 18.17 -22.78 4.23
CA ARG A 26 19.32 -22.56 3.34
C ARG A 26 19.46 -21.13 2.79
N HIS A 27 18.37 -20.36 2.65
CA HIS A 27 18.38 -19.04 1.98
C HIS A 27 17.88 -17.89 2.86
N PHE A 28 17.76 -18.12 4.17
CA PHE A 28 17.20 -17.16 5.11
C PHE A 28 17.89 -15.77 5.06
N ALA A 29 19.22 -15.74 4.99
CA ALA A 29 19.97 -14.48 4.91
C ALA A 29 19.70 -13.71 3.60
N PHE A 30 19.64 -14.41 2.47
CA PHE A 30 19.36 -13.82 1.16
C PHE A 30 17.91 -13.35 1.04
N GLY A 31 16.94 -14.14 1.50
CA GLY A 31 15.54 -13.74 1.55
C GLY A 31 15.32 -12.52 2.45
N CYS A 32 16.02 -12.46 3.59
CA CYS A 32 15.93 -11.29 4.48
C CYS A 32 16.57 -10.03 3.86
N ALA A 33 17.69 -10.16 3.15
CA ALA A 33 18.30 -9.04 2.43
C ALA A 33 17.44 -8.54 1.27
N ALA A 34 16.85 -9.45 0.47
CA ALA A 34 15.96 -9.11 -0.63
C ALA A 34 14.69 -8.39 -0.13
N ALA A 35 14.05 -8.91 0.93
CA ALA A 35 12.88 -8.30 1.55
C ALA A 35 13.17 -6.89 2.09
N ARG A 36 14.33 -6.70 2.73
CA ARG A 36 14.73 -5.38 3.24
C ARG A 36 15.03 -4.38 2.12
N LEU A 37 15.58 -4.84 0.99
CA LEU A 37 15.86 -4.00 -0.17
C LEU A 37 14.55 -3.62 -0.90
N ASP A 38 13.63 -4.57 -1.08
CA ASP A 38 12.29 -4.28 -1.62
C ASP A 38 11.55 -3.29 -0.72
N ASP A 39 11.58 -3.50 0.60
CA ASP A 39 10.99 -2.58 1.56
C ASP A 39 11.62 -1.18 1.45
N ALA A 40 12.94 -1.06 1.29
CA ALA A 40 13.61 0.24 1.14
C ALA A 40 13.20 0.95 -0.17
N LEU A 41 13.13 0.23 -1.29
CA LEU A 41 12.72 0.77 -2.58
C LEU A 41 11.26 1.24 -2.57
N ASN A 42 10.41 0.61 -1.74
CA ASN A 42 8.99 0.91 -1.63
C ASN A 42 8.63 1.96 -0.57
N ILE A 43 9.62 2.57 0.11
CA ILE A 43 9.34 3.64 1.08
C ILE A 43 8.61 4.79 0.40
N VAL A 44 9.22 5.42 -0.59
CA VAL A 44 8.63 6.58 -1.29
C VAL A 44 7.38 6.20 -2.09
N PRO A 45 7.40 5.13 -2.93
CA PRO A 45 6.21 4.70 -3.68
C PRO A 45 4.99 4.48 -2.80
N ALA A 46 5.13 3.79 -1.66
CA ALA A 46 3.98 3.49 -0.81
C ALA A 46 3.31 4.74 -0.22
N ARG A 47 4.10 5.75 0.19
CA ARG A 47 3.54 7.02 0.71
C ARG A 47 2.88 7.82 -0.41
N LEU A 48 3.50 7.85 -1.59
CA LEU A 48 2.93 8.50 -2.75
C LEU A 48 1.58 7.86 -3.13
N THR A 49 1.51 6.53 -3.19
CA THR A 49 0.26 5.80 -3.42
C THR A 49 -0.80 6.14 -2.37
N ALA A 50 -0.43 6.18 -1.10
CA ALA A 50 -1.37 6.53 -0.02
C ALA A 50 -1.92 7.96 -0.16
N LEU A 51 -1.06 8.93 -0.53
CA LEU A 51 -1.48 10.31 -0.80
C LEU A 51 -2.38 10.41 -2.04
N LEU A 52 -2.09 9.66 -3.10
CA LEU A 52 -2.95 9.59 -4.29
C LEU A 52 -4.33 9.00 -3.97
N ILE A 53 -4.39 7.98 -3.11
CA ILE A 53 -5.66 7.43 -2.60
C ILE A 53 -6.43 8.50 -1.80
N CYS A 54 -5.75 9.28 -0.95
CA CYS A 54 -6.38 10.39 -0.23
C CYS A 54 -6.93 11.46 -1.18
N GLY A 55 -6.17 11.82 -2.22
CA GLY A 55 -6.63 12.74 -3.28
C GLY A 55 -7.84 12.20 -4.04
N ALA A 56 -7.81 10.93 -4.43
CA ALA A 56 -8.94 10.26 -5.08
C ALA A 56 -10.18 10.17 -4.16
N ALA A 57 -9.98 10.06 -2.85
CA ALA A 57 -11.05 10.09 -1.86
C ALA A 57 -11.64 11.50 -1.67
N ALA A 58 -10.83 12.55 -1.82
CA ALA A 58 -11.27 13.95 -1.74
C ALA A 58 -12.33 14.28 -2.79
N LEU A 59 -12.25 13.69 -4.00
CA LEU A 59 -13.26 13.82 -5.07
C LEU A 59 -14.66 13.34 -4.67
N ARG A 60 -14.81 12.69 -3.51
CA ARG A 60 -16.11 12.30 -2.94
C ARG A 60 -16.23 12.65 -1.45
N GLY A 61 -15.58 13.73 -1.04
CA GLY A 61 -15.70 14.27 0.33
C GLY A 61 -15.01 13.46 1.42
N ARG A 62 -14.20 12.44 1.10
CA ARG A 62 -13.55 11.55 2.09
C ARG A 62 -12.04 11.70 2.18
N GLY A 63 -11.45 12.73 1.56
CA GLY A 63 -10.00 12.94 1.55
C GLY A 63 -9.41 13.11 2.96
N ILE A 64 -10.07 13.90 3.81
CA ILE A 64 -9.62 14.13 5.20
C ILE A 64 -9.74 12.85 6.03
N ALA A 65 -10.81 12.07 5.86
CA ALA A 65 -10.98 10.80 6.56
C ALA A 65 -9.91 9.78 6.15
N ALA A 66 -9.62 9.66 4.85
CA ALA A 66 -8.54 8.83 4.32
C ALA A 66 -7.17 9.26 4.88
N LEU A 67 -6.88 10.57 4.89
CA LEU A 67 -5.62 11.10 5.40
C LEU A 67 -5.45 10.86 6.91
N ARG A 68 -6.51 11.04 7.70
CA ARG A 68 -6.51 10.75 9.14
C ARG A 68 -6.23 9.27 9.41
N ALA A 69 -6.94 8.37 8.72
CA ALA A 69 -6.71 6.94 8.84
C ALA A 69 -5.28 6.57 8.44
N MET A 70 -4.79 7.11 7.32
CA MET A 70 -3.41 6.92 6.85
C MET A 70 -2.35 7.29 7.91
N ILE A 71 -2.43 8.49 8.49
CA ILE A 71 -1.45 9.00 9.46
C ILE A 71 -1.54 8.27 10.80
N ARG A 72 -2.76 7.99 11.25
CA ARG A 72 -3.04 7.34 12.53
C ARG A 72 -2.63 5.88 12.50
N ASP A 73 -3.01 5.15 11.44
CA ASP A 73 -2.97 3.70 11.46
C ASP A 73 -1.82 3.12 10.63
N GLY A 74 -1.37 3.79 9.57
CA GLY A 74 -0.45 3.23 8.57
C GLY A 74 0.91 2.79 9.12
N ARG A 75 1.38 3.37 10.22
CA ARG A 75 2.65 2.99 10.88
C ARG A 75 2.59 1.68 11.67
N HIS A 76 1.39 1.13 11.89
CA HIS A 76 1.19 -0.04 12.75
C HIS A 76 1.18 -1.37 11.98
N HIS A 77 1.38 -1.32 10.66
CA HIS A 77 1.54 -2.52 9.85
C HIS A 77 2.94 -3.13 10.08
N ALA A 78 3.05 -4.46 9.94
CA ALA A 78 4.33 -5.15 10.12
C ALA A 78 5.36 -4.81 9.02
N SER A 79 4.88 -4.55 7.80
CA SER A 79 5.69 -3.96 6.72
C SER A 79 5.69 -2.44 6.87
N PRO A 80 6.86 -1.77 6.72
CA PRO A 80 6.98 -0.32 6.79
C PRO A 80 6.25 0.41 5.65
N ASN A 81 5.79 -0.33 4.63
CA ASN A 81 5.20 0.22 3.41
C ASN A 81 3.71 -0.04 3.30
N ALA A 82 3.28 -1.29 3.45
CA ALA A 82 1.92 -1.70 3.13
C ALA A 82 0.84 -0.99 3.96
N GLY A 83 1.14 -0.61 5.20
CA GLY A 83 0.16 0.05 6.08
C GLY A 83 -0.33 1.41 5.59
N TRP A 84 0.50 2.17 4.87
CA TRP A 84 0.13 3.51 4.39
C TRP A 84 -1.03 3.48 3.38
N PRO A 85 -0.94 2.77 2.24
CA PRO A 85 -2.05 2.69 1.29
C PRO A 85 -3.24 1.91 1.85
N GLU A 86 -3.03 0.88 2.67
CA GLU A 86 -4.12 0.12 3.30
C GLU A 86 -4.97 1.00 4.23
N ALA A 87 -4.32 1.77 5.11
CA ALA A 87 -5.02 2.67 6.03
C ALA A 87 -5.70 3.84 5.29
N ALA A 88 -5.07 4.38 4.23
CA ALA A 88 -5.70 5.38 3.37
C ALA A 88 -6.97 4.83 2.70
N MET A 89 -6.93 3.60 2.17
CA MET A 89 -8.08 2.95 1.54
C MET A 89 -9.20 2.68 2.56
N ALA A 90 -8.85 2.23 3.77
CA ALA A 90 -9.82 2.01 4.86
C ALA A 90 -10.64 3.29 5.13
N GLY A 91 -9.97 4.43 5.33
CA GLY A 91 -10.63 5.72 5.54
C GLY A 91 -11.40 6.24 4.31
N ALA A 92 -10.88 5.97 3.10
CA ALA A 92 -11.52 6.36 1.83
C ALA A 92 -12.84 5.62 1.56
N LEU A 93 -12.97 4.38 2.05
CA LEU A 93 -14.14 3.52 1.87
C LEU A 93 -15.08 3.51 3.07
N ASP A 94 -14.67 4.10 4.20
CA ASP A 94 -15.36 4.02 5.49
C ASP A 94 -15.50 2.63 6.07
N VAL A 95 -14.52 1.78 5.82
CA VAL A 95 -14.51 0.41 6.33
C VAL A 95 -13.35 0.23 7.28
N TRP A 96 -13.46 -0.69 8.21
CA TRP A 96 -12.31 -1.16 8.94
C TRP A 96 -11.56 -2.22 8.11
N LEU A 97 -10.23 -2.17 8.12
CA LEU A 97 -9.36 -3.16 7.48
C LEU A 97 -8.33 -3.68 8.48
N ALA A 98 -7.55 -4.68 8.07
CA ALA A 98 -6.63 -5.42 8.94
C ALA A 98 -7.38 -6.10 10.10
N GLY A 99 -6.90 -5.97 11.34
CA GLY A 99 -7.47 -6.69 12.47
C GLY A 99 -6.99 -8.15 12.60
N PRO A 100 -7.57 -8.92 13.54
CA PRO A 100 -7.14 -10.28 13.85
C PRO A 100 -7.30 -11.22 12.64
N ARG A 101 -6.20 -11.87 12.24
CA ARG A 101 -6.18 -12.84 11.13
C ARG A 101 -6.00 -14.24 11.68
N ARG A 102 -6.83 -15.20 11.25
CA ARG A 102 -6.72 -16.60 11.65
C ARG A 102 -5.99 -17.41 10.58
N TYR A 103 -4.84 -17.98 10.93
CA TYR A 103 -4.08 -18.92 10.11
C TYR A 103 -4.15 -20.29 10.78
N GLY A 104 -5.08 -21.13 10.33
CA GLY A 104 -5.39 -22.40 10.98
C GLY A 104 -5.75 -22.21 12.45
N ASN A 105 -4.90 -22.72 13.35
CA ASN A 105 -5.09 -22.65 14.80
C ASN A 105 -4.44 -21.41 15.46
N ARG A 106 -3.73 -20.57 14.69
CA ARG A 106 -3.07 -19.37 15.22
C ARG A 106 -3.84 -18.12 14.84
N VAL A 107 -4.19 -17.30 15.82
CA VAL A 107 -4.71 -15.95 15.61
C VAL A 107 -3.54 -14.98 15.70
N ARG A 108 -3.28 -14.25 14.61
CA ARG A 108 -2.34 -13.14 14.61
C ARG A 108 -3.11 -11.87 14.88
N GLN A 109 -2.91 -11.28 16.06
CA GLN A 109 -3.43 -9.97 16.40
C GLN A 109 -2.70 -8.93 15.54
N ALA A 110 -3.45 -8.18 14.74
CA ALA A 110 -2.97 -7.00 14.04
C ALA A 110 -3.90 -5.84 14.40
N ARG A 111 -3.34 -4.63 14.47
CA ARG A 111 -4.14 -3.43 14.72
C ARG A 111 -5.14 -3.22 13.58
N THR A 112 -6.37 -2.88 13.92
CA THR A 112 -7.40 -2.52 12.96
C THR A 112 -7.13 -1.13 12.40
N PHE A 113 -7.29 -0.95 11.10
CA PHE A 113 -7.21 0.35 10.43
C PHE A 113 -8.60 0.94 10.25
N ASN A 114 -8.71 2.27 10.37
CA ASN A 114 -9.98 2.99 10.38
C ASN A 114 -10.99 2.41 11.39
N GLU A 115 -10.52 2.17 12.62
CA GLU A 115 -11.37 1.75 13.73
C GLU A 115 -12.58 2.69 13.87
N GLY A 116 -13.79 2.12 13.82
CA GLY A 116 -15.08 2.83 13.74
C GLY A 116 -15.75 2.81 12.35
N GLY A 117 -15.04 2.39 11.30
CA GLY A 117 -15.65 2.12 9.99
C GLY A 117 -16.57 0.90 9.99
N ALA A 118 -17.34 0.72 8.91
CA ALA A 118 -18.20 -0.44 8.70
C ALA A 118 -17.39 -1.71 8.36
N GLU A 119 -18.02 -2.88 8.49
CA GLU A 119 -17.44 -4.12 7.96
C GLU A 119 -17.41 -4.08 6.42
N ALA A 120 -16.31 -4.53 5.83
CA ALA A 120 -16.14 -4.55 4.39
C ALA A 120 -17.06 -5.59 3.74
N ASP A 121 -17.99 -5.14 2.91
CA ASP A 121 -18.88 -5.97 2.11
C ASP A 121 -18.29 -6.29 0.73
N GLY A 122 -18.93 -7.19 -0.02
CA GLY A 122 -18.53 -7.46 -1.41
C GLY A 122 -18.56 -6.21 -2.30
N GLY A 123 -19.47 -5.27 -2.03
CA GLY A 123 -19.52 -3.97 -2.70
C GLY A 123 -18.28 -3.10 -2.46
N ALA A 124 -17.60 -3.27 -1.32
CA ALA A 124 -16.36 -2.56 -1.00
C ALA A 124 -15.27 -2.83 -2.03
N ILE A 125 -15.24 -4.02 -2.65
CA ILE A 125 -14.26 -4.37 -3.69
C ILE A 125 -14.42 -3.44 -4.90
N LEU A 126 -15.65 -3.27 -5.39
CA LEU A 126 -15.93 -2.39 -6.53
C LEU A 126 -15.66 -0.92 -6.19
N ARG A 127 -15.98 -0.50 -4.95
CA ARG A 127 -15.66 0.86 -4.48
C ARG A 127 -14.14 1.07 -4.39
N ALA A 128 -13.39 0.08 -3.90
CA ALA A 128 -11.92 0.10 -3.82
C ALA A 128 -11.29 0.21 -5.21
N LEU A 129 -11.74 -0.60 -6.17
CA LEU A 129 -11.28 -0.55 -7.56
C LEU A 129 -11.51 0.83 -8.18
N ARG A 130 -12.68 1.43 -7.97
CA ARG A 130 -12.97 2.79 -8.45
C ARG A 130 -12.03 3.83 -7.84
N ARG A 131 -11.65 3.69 -6.56
CA ARG A 131 -10.66 4.57 -5.92
C ARG A 131 -9.26 4.38 -6.48
N LEU A 132 -8.88 3.13 -6.74
CA LEU A 132 -7.60 2.81 -7.33
C LEU A 132 -7.47 3.41 -8.74
N ILE A 133 -8.49 3.26 -9.58
CA ILE A 133 -8.52 3.85 -10.93
C ILE A 133 -8.41 5.38 -10.86
N ALA A 134 -9.17 6.03 -9.96
CA ALA A 134 -9.07 7.47 -9.78
C ALA A 134 -7.66 7.91 -9.31
N ALA A 135 -7.04 7.16 -8.41
CA ALA A 135 -5.66 7.42 -7.96
C ALA A 135 -4.64 7.24 -9.11
N GLN A 136 -4.85 6.26 -10.00
CA GLN A 136 -4.01 6.07 -11.18
C GLN A 136 -4.17 7.19 -12.20
N ILE A 137 -5.39 7.70 -12.41
CA ILE A 137 -5.64 8.85 -13.27
C ILE A 137 -4.95 10.09 -12.69
N LEU A 138 -5.07 10.34 -11.38
CA LEU A 138 -4.35 11.43 -10.70
C LEU A 138 -2.83 11.31 -10.90
N PHE A 139 -2.29 10.11 -10.76
CA PHE A 139 -0.87 9.87 -10.99
C PHE A 139 -0.46 10.10 -12.45
N ALA A 140 -1.26 9.64 -13.41
CA ALA A 140 -1.00 9.87 -14.83
C ALA A 140 -1.03 11.37 -15.18
N MET A 141 -1.98 12.13 -14.62
CA MET A 141 -2.01 13.59 -14.79
C MET A 141 -0.80 14.28 -14.14
N LEU A 142 -0.36 13.81 -12.96
CA LEU A 142 0.86 14.30 -12.33
C LEU A 142 2.10 14.03 -13.19
N MET A 143 2.21 12.83 -13.77
CA MET A 143 3.33 12.51 -14.67
C MET A 143 3.27 13.32 -15.97
N LEU A 144 2.07 13.54 -16.52
CA LEU A 144 1.88 14.34 -17.73
C LEU A 144 2.25 15.80 -17.50
N SER A 145 1.80 16.41 -16.39
CA SER A 145 2.17 17.80 -16.04
C SER A 145 3.68 17.96 -15.90
N LEU A 146 4.34 17.06 -15.18
CA LEU A 146 5.80 17.05 -15.05
C LEU A 146 6.51 16.88 -16.41
N ALA A 147 5.97 16.05 -17.31
CA ALA A 147 6.54 15.85 -18.65
C ALA A 147 6.36 17.07 -19.56
N LEU A 148 5.27 17.82 -19.39
CA LEU A 148 4.97 19.04 -20.14
C LEU A 148 5.61 20.29 -19.54
N GLY A 149 6.22 20.19 -18.36
CA GLY A 149 6.94 21.30 -17.71
C GLY A 149 6.04 22.34 -17.04
N PHE A 150 4.79 21.97 -16.71
CA PHE A 150 3.89 22.77 -15.88
C PHE A 150 4.18 22.61 -14.38
#